data_AF-A0A2H3KC87-F1
#
_entry.id   AF-A0A2H3KC87-F1
#
_cell.length_a   1.000
_cell.length_b   1.000
_cell.length_c   1.000
_cell.angle_alpha   90.00
_cell.angle_beta   90.00
_cell.angle_gamma   90.00
#
_symmetry.space_group_name_H-M   'P 1'
#
loop_
_entity.id
_entity.type
_entity.pdbx_description
1 polymer ?
#
loop_
_entity_poly.entity_id
_entity_poly.type
_entity_poly.pdbx_seq_one_letter_code
_entity_poly.pdbx_strand_id
1 'polypeptide(L)'
;MAKTIRKSTVRKRVTRKKYNHFRFAFVFIIILSCFYFGFKYKTLLYNLWNEEEISLKDKSVNAKNEWILKKNKDHVVGIDVSHYQGTIRWDRVSTVNEVYKIGFVFIRATTGNDGVDAKYFYNWSQAKKHRFIRGAYHYYRPNENSIEQANLFIKNVKLQKGDLPPVLDIEKLPKQQSIDSLKVGLRRWLEKIEAHYQVKPIIYSGENYYNNFLKDEFDDYPFWIANYNITTATINDDWLFWQFTEKAKIRGIKSKVDVNIFNGTPKMLQYYTINN
;
A
#
# COMPACT_ATOMS: atom_id res chain seq x y z
N MET A 1 76.77 4.18 85.92
CA MET A 1 75.57 4.96 85.53
C MET A 1 75.40 4.85 84.03
N ALA A 2 74.21 4.42 83.59
CA ALA A 2 73.95 3.84 82.26
C ALA A 2 73.94 4.88 81.13
N LYS A 3 74.55 4.53 79.99
CA LYS A 3 74.52 5.27 78.71
C LYS A 3 73.16 5.08 78.03
N THR A 4 72.40 6.15 77.84
CA THR A 4 71.19 6.15 77.00
C THR A 4 71.54 6.67 75.61
N ILE A 5 71.71 5.74 74.66
CA ILE A 5 71.96 6.05 73.24
C ILE A 5 70.62 6.38 72.58
N ARG A 6 70.52 7.59 72.01
CA ARG A 6 69.37 8.07 71.21
C ARG A 6 69.13 7.14 70.01
N LYS A 7 67.94 6.52 69.94
CA LYS A 7 67.45 5.87 68.71
C LYS A 7 67.10 6.95 67.67
N SER A 8 67.68 6.86 66.48
CA SER A 8 67.28 7.65 65.33
C SER A 8 65.95 7.14 64.78
N THR A 9 64.94 8.00 64.73
CA THR A 9 63.70 7.72 64.01
C THR A 9 63.92 7.93 62.53
N VAL A 10 64.06 6.83 61.79
CA VAL A 10 64.01 6.83 60.32
C VAL A 10 62.59 7.22 59.89
N ARG A 11 62.43 8.42 59.31
CA ARG A 11 61.21 8.83 58.61
C ARG A 11 61.03 7.93 57.39
N LYS A 12 60.12 6.95 57.45
CA LYS A 12 59.62 6.27 56.24
C LYS A 12 58.89 7.31 55.38
N ARG A 13 59.43 7.60 54.20
CA ARG A 13 58.78 8.42 53.17
C ARG A 13 57.57 7.63 52.66
N VAL A 14 56.37 7.98 53.10
CA VAL A 14 55.12 7.45 52.54
C VAL A 14 55.02 8.02 51.13
N THR A 15 55.35 7.22 50.11
CA THR A 15 55.11 7.58 48.72
C THR A 15 53.60 7.59 48.48
N ARG A 16 53.08 8.78 48.20
CA ARG A 16 51.65 9.05 48.02
C ARG A 16 51.17 8.44 46.70
N LYS A 17 50.83 7.15 46.67
CA LYS A 17 50.06 6.52 45.57
C LYS A 17 48.60 7.02 45.63
N LYS A 18 48.34 8.27 45.24
CA LYS A 18 46.97 8.82 45.15
C LYS A 18 46.68 9.57 43.84
N TYR A 19 47.50 9.38 42.80
CA TYR A 19 47.44 10.16 41.56
C TYR A 19 47.23 9.38 40.26
N ASN A 20 46.86 8.10 40.32
CA ASN A 20 46.63 7.28 39.11
C ASN A 20 45.14 7.02 38.81
N HIS A 21 44.29 6.80 39.82
CA HIS A 21 42.86 6.49 39.57
C HIS A 21 42.08 7.61 38.88
N PHE A 22 42.36 8.89 39.18
CA PHE A 22 41.70 10.03 38.51
C PHE A 22 42.07 10.16 37.03
N ARG A 23 43.32 9.85 36.65
CA ARG A 23 43.76 9.89 35.24
C ARG A 23 43.14 8.74 34.44
N PHE A 24 43.09 7.55 35.01
CA PHE A 24 42.41 6.41 34.38
C PHE A 24 40.90 6.64 34.25
N ALA A 25 40.25 7.22 35.25
CA ALA A 25 38.83 7.58 35.17
C ALA A 25 38.57 8.64 34.08
N PHE A 26 39.42 9.67 33.97
CA PHE A 26 39.29 10.70 32.94
C PHE A 26 39.49 10.14 31.51
N VAL A 27 40.51 9.30 31.31
CA VAL A 27 40.74 8.61 30.03
C VAL A 27 39.58 7.68 29.69
N PHE A 28 39.03 6.97 30.67
CA PHE A 28 37.86 6.10 30.48
C PHE A 28 36.61 6.90 30.09
N ILE A 29 36.38 8.08 30.68
CA ILE A 29 35.30 8.99 30.30
C ILE A 29 35.49 9.51 28.86
N ILE A 30 36.71 9.86 28.46
CA ILE A 30 37.01 10.25 27.07
C ILE A 30 36.71 9.10 26.12
N ILE A 31 37.13 7.87 26.44
CA ILE A 31 36.85 6.70 25.61
C ILE A 31 35.34 6.46 25.50
N LEU A 32 34.60 6.48 26.61
CA LEU A 32 33.14 6.35 26.61
C LEU A 32 32.46 7.46 25.80
N SER A 33 32.93 8.69 25.92
CA SER A 33 32.45 9.83 25.14
C SER A 33 32.69 9.60 23.64
N CYS A 34 33.90 9.20 23.25
CA CYS A 34 34.22 8.86 21.86
C CYS A 34 33.35 7.71 21.33
N PHE A 35 33.08 6.67 22.13
CA PHE A 35 32.17 5.60 21.76
C PHE A 35 30.73 6.11 21.59
N TYR A 36 30.24 6.95 22.50
CA TYR A 36 28.90 7.55 22.42
C TYR A 36 28.74 8.44 21.19
N PHE A 37 29.69 9.35 20.95
CA PHE A 37 29.69 10.23 19.78
C PHE A 37 29.90 9.45 18.48
N GLY A 38 30.76 8.43 18.47
CA GLY A 38 30.94 7.53 17.33
C GLY A 38 29.68 6.74 16.99
N PHE A 39 28.96 6.24 18.01
CA PHE A 39 27.66 5.59 17.83
C PHE A 39 26.62 6.58 17.26
N LYS A 40 26.50 7.78 17.85
CA LYS A 40 25.61 8.85 17.36
C LYS A 40 25.92 9.26 15.92
N TYR A 41 27.20 9.42 15.58
CA TYR A 41 27.65 9.75 14.24
C TYR A 41 27.32 8.64 13.24
N LYS A 42 27.54 7.37 13.60
CA LYS A 42 27.14 6.22 12.77
C LYS A 42 25.62 6.19 12.54
N THR A 43 24.81 6.43 13.57
CA THR A 43 23.34 6.50 13.43
C THR A 43 22.93 7.66 12.52
N LEU A 44 23.56 8.83 12.65
CA LEU A 44 23.29 9.98 11.79
C LEU A 44 23.61 9.67 10.31
N LEU A 45 24.80 9.12 10.03
CA LEU A 45 25.17 8.74 8.68
C LEU A 45 24.24 7.67 8.08
N TYR A 46 23.84 6.67 8.88
CA TYR A 46 22.88 5.66 8.45
C TYR A 46 21.52 6.29 8.08
N ASN A 47 21.04 7.23 8.88
CA ASN A 47 19.77 7.93 8.61
C ASN A 47 19.87 8.80 7.35
N LEU A 48 20.96 9.56 7.17
CA LEU A 48 21.18 10.40 6.00
C LEU A 48 21.25 9.56 4.71
N TRP A 49 21.99 8.45 4.74
CA TRP A 49 22.09 7.55 3.59
C TRP A 49 20.73 6.94 3.22
N ASN A 50 19.96 6.49 4.21
CA ASN A 50 18.61 6.01 3.99
C ASN A 50 17.68 7.09 3.43
N GLU A 51 17.76 8.34 3.91
CA GLU A 51 16.96 9.46 3.39
C GLU A 51 17.28 9.76 1.92
N GLU A 52 18.57 9.74 1.54
CA GLU A 52 19.00 9.92 0.17
C GLU A 52 18.50 8.80 -0.75
N GLU A 53 18.62 7.54 -0.31
CA GLU A 53 18.12 6.37 -1.07
C GLU A 53 16.60 6.45 -1.27
N ILE A 54 15.84 6.80 -0.22
CA ILE A 54 14.39 6.99 -0.29
C ILE A 54 14.04 8.11 -1.27
N SER A 55 14.76 9.24 -1.22
CA SER A 55 14.56 10.38 -2.12
C SER A 55 14.79 10.01 -3.59
N LEU A 56 15.85 9.26 -3.90
CA LEU A 56 16.14 8.78 -5.25
C LEU A 56 15.05 7.81 -5.74
N LYS A 57 14.61 6.90 -4.87
CA LYS A 57 13.54 5.94 -5.18
C LYS A 57 12.21 6.66 -5.46
N ASP A 58 11.85 7.65 -4.66
CA ASP A 58 10.63 8.45 -4.87
C ASP A 58 10.69 9.26 -6.17
N LYS A 59 11.84 9.87 -6.50
CA LYS A 59 12.04 10.54 -7.80
C LYS A 59 11.86 9.58 -8.97
N SER A 60 12.44 8.39 -8.89
CA SER A 60 12.32 7.36 -9.93
C SER A 60 10.87 6.90 -10.11
N VAL A 61 10.15 6.64 -9.01
CA VAL A 61 8.73 6.26 -9.05
C VAL A 61 7.87 7.38 -9.64
N ASN A 62 8.12 8.64 -9.29
CA ASN A 62 7.38 9.78 -9.85
C ASN A 62 7.62 9.94 -11.35
N ALA A 63 8.87 9.88 -11.80
CA ALA A 63 9.21 9.93 -13.23
C ALA A 63 8.55 8.79 -14.02
N LYS A 64 8.54 7.58 -13.46
CA LYS A 64 7.82 6.42 -14.02
C LYS A 64 6.32 6.71 -14.16
N ASN A 65 5.69 7.16 -13.07
CA ASN A 65 4.26 7.45 -13.05
C ASN A 65 3.88 8.52 -14.08
N GLU A 66 4.68 9.58 -14.19
CA GLU A 66 4.49 10.63 -15.21
C GLU A 66 4.62 10.09 -16.63
N TRP A 67 5.61 9.24 -16.90
CA TRP A 67 5.77 8.62 -18.21
C TRP A 67 4.58 7.73 -18.58
N ILE A 68 4.09 6.91 -17.64
CA ILE A 68 2.90 6.05 -17.83
C ILE A 68 1.67 6.92 -18.13
N LEU A 69 1.43 7.95 -17.33
CA LEU A 69 0.28 8.85 -17.51
C LEU A 69 0.36 9.61 -18.85
N LYS A 70 1.56 10.05 -19.26
CA LYS A 70 1.77 10.72 -20.56
C LYS A 70 1.50 9.78 -21.73
N LYS A 71 1.95 8.52 -21.64
CA LYS A 71 1.70 7.49 -22.65
C LYS A 71 0.21 7.16 -22.77
N ASN A 72 -0.53 7.26 -21.67
CA ASN A 72 -1.96 6.95 -21.60
C ASN A 72 -2.84 8.22 -21.53
N LYS A 73 -2.41 9.34 -22.12
CA LYS A 73 -3.10 10.64 -22.01
C LYS A 73 -4.56 10.65 -22.49
N ASP A 74 -4.90 9.75 -23.42
CA ASP A 74 -6.24 9.64 -24.01
C ASP A 74 -7.14 8.64 -23.25
N HIS A 75 -6.60 7.99 -22.22
CA HIS A 75 -7.29 7.05 -21.35
C HIS A 75 -7.82 7.73 -20.09
N VAL A 76 -8.79 7.10 -19.43
CA VAL A 76 -9.30 7.63 -18.15
C VAL A 76 -8.42 7.19 -16.99
N VAL A 77 -8.00 8.15 -16.17
CA VAL A 77 -7.29 7.90 -14.93
C VAL A 77 -8.28 7.79 -13.78
N GLY A 78 -8.05 6.85 -12.86
CA GLY A 78 -8.84 6.68 -11.65
C GLY A 78 -7.98 6.34 -10.46
N ILE A 79 -8.62 6.19 -9.31
CA ILE A 79 -7.97 5.79 -8.06
C ILE A 79 -8.75 4.68 -7.41
N ASP A 80 -8.13 3.97 -6.48
CA ASP A 80 -8.87 3.10 -5.57
C ASP A 80 -8.49 3.38 -4.11
N VAL A 81 -9.50 3.26 -3.24
CA VAL A 81 -9.39 3.69 -1.85
C VAL A 81 -10.12 2.75 -0.90
N SER A 82 -9.69 2.75 0.35
CA SER A 82 -10.29 2.02 1.45
C SER A 82 -10.17 2.81 2.75
N HIS A 83 -10.44 2.19 3.91
CA HIS A 83 -10.16 2.83 5.19
C HIS A 83 -8.68 3.20 5.40
N TYR A 84 -7.73 2.58 4.68
CA TYR A 84 -6.30 2.90 4.80
C TYR A 84 -5.98 4.33 4.34
N GLN A 85 -6.79 4.90 3.44
CA GLN A 85 -6.68 6.29 3.01
C GLN A 85 -7.25 7.30 4.02
N GLY A 86 -7.83 6.83 5.13
CA GLY A 86 -8.33 7.65 6.21
C GLY A 86 -9.55 8.49 5.81
N THR A 87 -9.65 9.71 6.36
CA THR A 87 -10.70 10.67 5.96
C THR A 87 -10.24 11.45 4.73
N ILE A 88 -10.89 11.19 3.60
CA ILE A 88 -10.62 11.83 2.32
C ILE A 88 -11.37 13.16 2.24
N ARG A 89 -10.65 14.22 1.86
CA ARG A 89 -11.24 15.52 1.52
C ARG A 89 -11.61 15.56 0.04
N TRP A 90 -12.78 15.03 -0.27
CA TRP A 90 -13.27 14.85 -1.64
C TRP A 90 -13.39 16.15 -2.44
N ASP A 91 -13.56 17.30 -1.78
CA ASP A 91 -13.50 18.65 -2.38
C ASP A 91 -12.14 18.98 -3.01
N ARG A 92 -11.09 18.27 -2.59
CA ARG A 92 -9.72 18.49 -3.04
C ARG A 92 -9.22 17.45 -4.04
N VAL A 93 -9.93 16.33 -4.18
CA VAL A 93 -9.57 15.25 -5.10
C VAL A 93 -10.01 15.67 -6.51
N SER A 94 -9.07 15.79 -7.42
CA SER A 94 -9.36 16.22 -8.81
C SER A 94 -8.42 15.60 -9.82
N THR A 95 -7.14 15.52 -9.48
CA THR A 95 -6.07 15.20 -10.42
C THR A 95 -4.97 14.37 -9.77
N VAL A 96 -4.33 13.52 -10.56
CA VAL A 96 -3.04 12.89 -10.24
C VAL A 96 -1.92 13.77 -10.80
N ASN A 97 -0.87 14.00 -10.00
CA ASN A 97 0.26 14.89 -10.34
C ASN A 97 -0.18 16.28 -10.84
N GLU A 98 -1.31 16.79 -10.34
CA GLU A 98 -1.89 18.10 -10.70
C GLU A 98 -2.30 18.29 -12.17
N VAL A 99 -2.11 17.27 -13.02
CA VAL A 99 -2.32 17.35 -14.48
C VAL A 99 -3.43 16.41 -14.94
N TYR A 100 -3.46 15.17 -14.45
CA TYR A 100 -4.33 14.13 -15.01
C TYR A 100 -5.63 14.02 -14.22
N LYS A 101 -6.74 14.39 -14.84
CA LYS A 101 -8.07 14.38 -14.19
C LYS A 101 -8.46 12.96 -13.78
N ILE A 102 -8.90 12.81 -12.53
CA ILE A 102 -9.48 11.59 -12.00
C ILE A 102 -10.93 11.50 -12.50
N GLY A 103 -11.25 10.44 -13.25
CA GLY A 103 -12.58 10.19 -13.81
C GLY A 103 -13.38 9.14 -13.05
N PHE A 104 -12.71 8.18 -12.42
CA PHE A 104 -13.37 7.13 -11.63
C PHE A 104 -12.67 6.82 -10.32
N VAL A 105 -13.40 6.17 -9.41
CA VAL A 105 -12.90 5.71 -8.12
C VAL A 105 -13.46 4.34 -7.76
N PHE A 106 -12.60 3.36 -7.49
CA PHE A 106 -13.00 2.12 -6.83
C PHE A 106 -12.89 2.27 -5.31
N ILE A 107 -13.84 1.73 -4.56
CA ILE A 107 -13.92 1.89 -3.11
C ILE A 107 -14.14 0.52 -2.47
N ARG A 108 -13.29 0.15 -1.50
CA ARG A 108 -13.49 -1.10 -0.78
C ARG A 108 -14.81 -1.06 -0.04
N ALA A 109 -15.65 -2.06 -0.26
CA ALA A 109 -16.89 -2.22 0.47
C ALA A 109 -16.75 -3.23 1.60
N THR A 110 -16.22 -4.41 1.28
CA THR A 110 -16.18 -5.53 2.22
C THR A 110 -14.91 -6.36 2.05
N THR A 111 -14.58 -7.12 3.09
CA THR A 111 -13.39 -7.97 3.16
C THR A 111 -13.78 -9.28 3.86
N GLY A 112 -13.59 -10.42 3.22
CA GLY A 112 -13.98 -11.70 3.82
C GLY A 112 -15.48 -11.79 4.12
N ASN A 113 -15.89 -12.76 4.93
CA ASN A 113 -17.30 -12.98 5.26
C ASN A 113 -17.83 -12.08 6.39
N ASP A 114 -16.96 -11.29 7.03
CA ASP A 114 -17.30 -10.50 8.22
C ASP A 114 -16.89 -9.01 8.16
N GLY A 115 -16.02 -8.61 7.25
CA GLY A 115 -15.45 -7.25 7.22
C GLY A 115 -16.26 -6.29 6.37
N VAL A 116 -16.77 -5.20 6.97
CA VAL A 116 -17.27 -4.02 6.25
C VAL A 116 -16.23 -2.90 6.39
N ASP A 117 -15.82 -2.28 5.28
CA ASP A 117 -14.84 -1.20 5.33
C ASP A 117 -15.43 0.03 6.02
N ALA A 118 -14.78 0.48 7.10
CA ALA A 118 -15.27 1.55 7.97
C ALA A 118 -15.44 2.90 7.24
N LYS A 119 -14.85 3.09 6.07
CA LYS A 119 -14.98 4.31 5.26
C LYS A 119 -15.86 4.13 4.03
N TYR A 120 -16.37 2.92 3.74
CA TYR A 120 -17.12 2.63 2.53
C TYR A 120 -18.28 3.60 2.30
N PHE A 121 -19.24 3.67 3.22
CA PHE A 121 -20.45 4.48 3.03
C PHE A 121 -20.15 5.98 2.86
N TYR A 122 -19.19 6.49 3.63
CA TYR A 122 -18.73 7.87 3.49
C TYR A 122 -18.11 8.10 2.11
N ASN A 123 -17.10 7.30 1.75
CA ASN A 123 -16.40 7.43 0.46
C ASN A 123 -17.35 7.23 -0.72
N TRP A 124 -18.25 6.25 -0.63
CA TRP A 124 -19.25 5.95 -1.66
C TRP A 124 -20.16 7.14 -1.94
N SER A 125 -20.71 7.74 -0.88
CA SER A 125 -21.58 8.92 -1.01
C SER A 125 -20.84 10.15 -1.53
N GLN A 126 -19.61 10.40 -1.04
CA GLN A 126 -18.83 11.55 -1.47
C GLN A 126 -18.34 11.43 -2.91
N ALA A 127 -17.91 10.25 -3.35
CA ALA A 127 -17.49 10.03 -4.72
C ALA A 127 -18.60 10.43 -5.72
N LYS A 128 -19.84 10.01 -5.45
CA LYS A 128 -21.02 10.41 -6.24
C LYS A 128 -21.30 11.90 -6.16
N LYS A 129 -21.28 12.49 -4.97
CA LYS A 129 -21.50 13.93 -4.78
C LYS A 129 -20.53 14.78 -5.61
N HIS A 130 -19.29 14.31 -5.74
CA HIS A 130 -18.23 14.95 -6.53
C HIS A 130 -18.19 14.47 -7.99
N ARG A 131 -19.22 13.74 -8.45
CA ARG A 131 -19.42 13.31 -9.85
C ARG A 131 -18.34 12.37 -10.39
N PHE A 132 -17.67 11.63 -9.52
CA PHE A 132 -16.84 10.51 -9.96
C PHE A 132 -17.73 9.34 -10.37
N ILE A 133 -17.35 8.66 -11.46
CA ILE A 133 -17.85 7.31 -11.72
C ILE A 133 -17.26 6.42 -10.62
N ARG A 134 -18.10 5.63 -9.94
CA ARG A 134 -17.66 4.90 -8.74
C ARG A 134 -17.94 3.41 -8.87
N GLY A 135 -17.03 2.58 -8.37
CA GLY A 135 -17.18 1.13 -8.28
C GLY A 135 -16.87 0.63 -6.88
N ALA A 136 -17.45 -0.50 -6.50
CA ALA A 136 -17.24 -1.10 -5.19
C ALA A 136 -16.49 -2.42 -5.34
N TYR A 137 -15.50 -2.67 -4.48
CA TYR A 137 -14.74 -3.92 -4.50
C TYR A 137 -14.83 -4.72 -3.20
N HIS A 138 -14.72 -6.03 -3.35
CA HIS A 138 -14.69 -7.01 -2.28
C HIS A 138 -13.30 -7.63 -2.17
N TYR A 139 -12.61 -7.45 -1.05
CA TYR A 139 -11.35 -8.14 -0.79
C TYR A 139 -11.64 -9.59 -0.38
N TYR A 140 -11.36 -10.52 -1.27
CA TYR A 140 -11.62 -11.94 -1.09
C TYR A 140 -10.59 -12.56 -0.16
N ARG A 141 -11.07 -13.33 0.82
CA ARG A 141 -10.22 -14.16 1.68
C ARG A 141 -10.34 -15.61 1.23
N PRO A 142 -9.25 -16.21 0.70
CA PRO A 142 -9.29 -17.54 0.09
C PRO A 142 -9.95 -18.61 0.95
N ASN A 143 -9.59 -18.69 2.23
CA ASN A 143 -9.99 -19.78 3.13
C ASN A 143 -11.30 -19.51 3.90
N GLU A 144 -12.17 -18.64 3.37
CA GLU A 144 -13.49 -18.35 3.93
C GLU A 144 -14.58 -18.72 2.92
N ASN A 145 -15.83 -18.88 3.37
CA ASN A 145 -16.93 -19.31 2.52
C ASN A 145 -17.25 -18.26 1.44
N SER A 146 -17.20 -18.66 0.16
CA SER A 146 -17.39 -17.73 -0.96
C SER A 146 -18.81 -17.17 -1.08
N ILE A 147 -19.82 -17.95 -0.69
CA ILE A 147 -21.22 -17.52 -0.74
C ILE A 147 -21.53 -16.52 0.38
N GLU A 148 -20.96 -16.72 1.57
CA GLU A 148 -21.07 -15.76 2.68
C GLU A 148 -20.38 -14.44 2.34
N GLN A 149 -19.18 -14.50 1.73
CA GLN A 149 -18.47 -13.35 1.20
C GLN A 149 -19.32 -12.56 0.18
N ALA A 150 -19.94 -13.25 -0.78
CA ALA A 150 -20.85 -12.64 -1.75
C ALA A 150 -22.10 -12.03 -1.09
N ASN A 151 -22.70 -12.74 -0.12
CA ASN A 151 -23.84 -12.23 0.64
C ASN A 151 -23.50 -10.96 1.41
N LEU A 152 -22.32 -10.89 2.02
CA LEU A 152 -21.86 -9.69 2.73
C LEU A 152 -21.70 -8.51 1.76
N PHE A 153 -21.13 -8.73 0.58
CA PHE A 153 -21.02 -7.68 -0.44
C PHE A 153 -22.40 -7.20 -0.90
N ILE A 154 -23.32 -8.12 -1.27
CA ILE A 154 -24.70 -7.81 -1.69
C ILE A 154 -25.47 -7.04 -0.61
N LYS A 155 -25.28 -7.39 0.66
CA LYS A 155 -25.93 -6.73 1.79
C LYS A 155 -25.53 -5.25 1.89
N ASN A 156 -24.25 -4.94 1.68
CA ASN A 156 -23.69 -3.62 1.94
C ASN A 156 -23.60 -2.72 0.70
N VAL A 157 -23.51 -3.31 -0.50
CA VAL A 157 -23.37 -2.57 -1.76
C VAL A 157 -24.73 -2.48 -2.44
N LYS A 158 -25.12 -1.24 -2.77
CA LYS A 158 -26.31 -0.94 -3.57
C LYS A 158 -25.87 -0.11 -4.76
N LEU A 159 -25.83 -0.77 -5.92
CA LEU A 159 -25.47 -0.12 -7.16
C LEU A 159 -26.71 0.53 -7.79
N GLN A 160 -26.45 1.60 -8.51
CA GLN A 160 -27.45 2.35 -9.28
C GLN A 160 -26.87 2.69 -10.65
N LYS A 161 -27.74 3.12 -11.58
CA LYS A 161 -27.31 3.57 -12.91
C LYS A 161 -26.11 4.53 -12.83
N GLY A 162 -25.09 4.26 -13.63
CA GLY A 162 -23.84 5.04 -13.66
C GLY A 162 -22.76 4.60 -12.67
N ASP A 163 -23.02 3.61 -11.81
CA ASP A 163 -21.97 2.96 -11.03
C ASP A 163 -21.25 1.87 -11.87
N LEU A 164 -19.98 1.58 -11.58
CA LEU A 164 -19.23 0.50 -12.24
C LEU A 164 -19.67 -0.88 -11.73
N PRO A 165 -19.42 -1.95 -12.51
CA PRO A 165 -19.65 -3.32 -12.07
C PRO A 165 -18.92 -3.64 -10.76
N PRO A 166 -19.45 -4.60 -9.95
CA PRO A 166 -18.75 -5.11 -8.78
C PRO A 166 -17.35 -5.61 -9.10
N VAL A 167 -16.41 -5.45 -8.17
CA VAL A 167 -15.05 -5.99 -8.32
C VAL A 167 -14.79 -7.09 -7.29
N LEU A 168 -14.27 -8.24 -7.72
CA LEU A 168 -13.68 -9.27 -6.89
C LEU A 168 -12.17 -9.06 -6.80
N ASP A 169 -11.66 -8.68 -5.64
CA ASP A 169 -10.23 -8.49 -5.38
C ASP A 169 -9.63 -9.77 -4.78
N ILE A 170 -8.76 -10.46 -5.53
CA ILE A 170 -8.08 -11.69 -5.12
C ILE A 170 -6.57 -11.57 -5.30
N GLU A 171 -5.85 -11.46 -4.19
CA GLU A 171 -4.38 -11.26 -4.20
C GLU A 171 -3.59 -12.37 -3.49
N LYS A 172 -4.28 -13.27 -2.77
CA LYS A 172 -3.63 -14.24 -1.89
C LYS A 172 -3.90 -15.67 -2.34
N LEU A 173 -2.84 -16.47 -2.32
CA LEU A 173 -2.97 -17.92 -2.43
C LEU A 173 -3.66 -18.48 -1.18
N PRO A 174 -4.41 -19.59 -1.34
CA PRO A 174 -5.03 -20.26 -0.20
C PRO A 174 -3.96 -20.89 0.69
N LYS A 175 -4.29 -21.06 1.96
CA LYS A 175 -3.41 -21.73 2.95
C LYS A 175 -3.97 -23.08 3.40
N GLN A 176 -5.28 -23.26 3.29
CA GLN A 176 -6.02 -24.39 3.87
C GLN A 176 -6.81 -25.18 2.82
N GLN A 177 -6.77 -24.76 1.55
CA GLN A 177 -7.43 -25.45 0.44
C GLN A 177 -6.54 -25.47 -0.80
N SER A 178 -6.87 -26.34 -1.76
CA SER A 178 -6.20 -26.37 -3.06
C SER A 178 -6.55 -25.16 -3.93
N ILE A 179 -5.75 -24.92 -4.96
CA ILE A 179 -6.03 -23.92 -5.98
C ILE A 179 -7.34 -24.23 -6.72
N ASP A 180 -7.62 -25.51 -7.01
CA ASP A 180 -8.86 -25.90 -7.69
C ASP A 180 -10.09 -25.60 -6.83
N SER A 181 -10.02 -25.87 -5.52
CA SER A 181 -11.08 -25.51 -4.58
C SER A 181 -11.27 -23.98 -4.52
N LEU A 182 -10.17 -23.22 -4.53
CA LEU A 182 -10.24 -21.77 -4.59
C LEU A 182 -10.93 -21.30 -5.86
N LYS A 183 -10.58 -21.83 -7.04
CA LYS A 183 -11.22 -21.49 -8.32
C LYS A 183 -12.73 -21.75 -8.29
N VAL A 184 -13.16 -22.89 -7.74
CA VAL A 184 -14.59 -23.18 -7.53
C VAL A 184 -15.23 -22.14 -6.61
N GLY A 185 -14.54 -21.73 -5.54
CA GLY A 185 -14.98 -20.67 -4.64
C GLY A 185 -15.15 -19.32 -5.35
N LEU A 186 -14.15 -18.90 -6.15
CA LEU A 186 -14.19 -17.66 -6.93
C LEU A 186 -15.34 -17.68 -7.93
N ARG A 187 -15.53 -18.78 -8.69
CA ARG A 187 -16.65 -18.95 -9.63
C ARG A 187 -18.00 -18.76 -8.93
N ARG A 188 -18.19 -19.43 -7.79
CA ARG A 188 -19.43 -19.30 -6.98
C ARG A 188 -19.69 -17.87 -6.53
N TRP A 189 -18.64 -17.13 -6.16
CA TRP A 189 -18.78 -15.72 -5.81
C TRP A 189 -19.19 -14.90 -7.03
N LEU A 190 -18.49 -15.07 -8.15
CA LEU A 190 -18.73 -14.32 -9.39
C LEU A 190 -20.14 -14.53 -9.92
N GLU A 191 -20.57 -15.79 -10.07
CA GLU A 191 -21.91 -16.14 -10.55
C GLU A 191 -23.01 -15.58 -9.66
N LYS A 192 -22.82 -15.60 -8.34
CA LYS A 192 -23.79 -15.07 -7.39
C LYS A 192 -23.92 -13.56 -7.47
N ILE A 193 -22.80 -12.86 -7.71
CA ILE A 193 -22.78 -11.41 -7.85
C ILE A 193 -23.36 -11.01 -9.22
N GLU A 194 -23.02 -11.74 -10.28
CA GLU A 194 -23.60 -11.56 -11.61
C GLU A 194 -25.12 -11.75 -11.58
N ALA A 195 -25.60 -12.83 -10.96
CA ALA A 195 -27.03 -13.06 -10.79
C ALA A 195 -27.73 -11.96 -9.98
N HIS A 196 -27.06 -11.34 -9.02
CA HIS A 196 -27.66 -10.26 -8.22
C HIS A 196 -27.68 -8.91 -8.96
N TYR A 197 -26.57 -8.53 -9.59
CA TYR A 197 -26.42 -7.20 -10.21
C TYR A 197 -26.70 -7.19 -11.72
N GLN A 198 -26.91 -8.35 -12.33
CA GLN A 198 -27.19 -8.53 -13.76
C GLN A 198 -26.09 -7.96 -14.68
N VAL A 199 -24.84 -7.97 -14.20
CA VAL A 199 -23.64 -7.55 -14.93
C VAL A 199 -22.46 -8.43 -14.52
N LYS A 200 -21.54 -8.69 -15.46
CA LYS A 200 -20.30 -9.41 -15.16
C LYS A 200 -19.43 -8.59 -14.19
N PRO A 201 -19.05 -9.15 -13.03
CA PRO A 201 -18.07 -8.54 -12.14
C PRO A 201 -16.69 -8.43 -12.80
N ILE A 202 -15.88 -7.49 -12.32
CA ILE A 202 -14.48 -7.35 -12.69
C ILE A 202 -13.61 -8.12 -11.71
N ILE A 203 -12.58 -8.82 -12.19
CA ILE A 203 -11.62 -9.52 -11.32
C ILE A 203 -10.37 -8.66 -11.18
N TYR A 204 -10.05 -8.25 -9.95
CA TYR A 204 -8.79 -7.61 -9.62
C TYR A 204 -7.76 -8.61 -9.10
N SER A 205 -6.54 -8.54 -9.62
CA SER A 205 -5.40 -9.31 -9.13
C SER A 205 -4.06 -8.75 -9.60
N GLY A 206 -2.97 -9.17 -8.95
CA GLY A 206 -1.62 -8.90 -9.44
C GLY A 206 -1.30 -9.71 -10.71
N GLU A 207 -0.48 -9.15 -11.61
CA GLU A 207 -0.10 -9.75 -12.91
C GLU A 207 0.35 -11.22 -12.79
N ASN A 208 1.24 -11.52 -11.82
CA ASN A 208 1.73 -12.89 -11.62
C ASN A 208 0.61 -13.86 -11.21
N TYR A 209 -0.34 -13.42 -10.40
CA TYR A 209 -1.45 -14.26 -9.97
C TYR A 209 -2.42 -14.49 -11.12
N TYR A 210 -2.70 -13.43 -11.88
CA TYR A 210 -3.50 -13.49 -13.11
C TYR A 210 -2.94 -14.51 -14.11
N ASN A 211 -1.68 -14.36 -14.50
CA ASN A 211 -1.04 -15.21 -15.51
C ASN A 211 -0.96 -16.69 -15.11
N ASN A 212 -0.82 -17.00 -13.82
CA ASN A 212 -0.62 -18.37 -13.36
C ASN A 212 -1.93 -19.10 -13.00
N PHE A 213 -3.00 -18.37 -12.64
CA PHE A 213 -4.18 -18.99 -12.01
C PHE A 213 -5.53 -18.53 -12.56
N LEU A 214 -5.61 -17.33 -13.14
CA LEU A 214 -6.91 -16.73 -13.46
C LEU A 214 -7.18 -16.60 -14.96
N LYS A 215 -6.17 -16.27 -15.77
CA LYS A 215 -6.35 -15.90 -17.18
C LYS A 215 -7.18 -16.92 -17.97
N ASP A 216 -6.78 -18.19 -17.93
CA ASP A 216 -7.44 -19.23 -18.73
C ASP A 216 -8.73 -19.74 -18.08
N GLU A 217 -8.87 -19.57 -16.77
CA GLU A 217 -10.03 -20.06 -16.02
C GLU A 217 -11.21 -19.08 -16.12
N PHE A 218 -10.95 -17.77 -16.06
CA PHE A 218 -11.97 -16.73 -15.97
C PHE A 218 -11.88 -15.74 -17.14
N ASP A 219 -11.53 -16.23 -18.33
CA ASP A 219 -11.39 -15.45 -19.57
C ASP A 219 -12.69 -14.73 -19.99
N ASP A 220 -13.82 -15.22 -19.49
CA ASP A 220 -15.14 -14.65 -19.70
C ASP A 220 -15.44 -13.41 -18.82
N TYR A 221 -14.58 -13.07 -17.85
CA TYR A 221 -14.71 -11.90 -16.99
C TYR A 221 -13.69 -10.80 -17.34
N PRO A 222 -14.04 -9.51 -17.20
CA PRO A 222 -13.09 -8.42 -17.36
C PRO A 222 -12.08 -8.37 -16.20
N PHE A 223 -10.84 -7.99 -16.51
CA PHE A 223 -9.76 -7.93 -15.54
C PHE A 223 -9.29 -6.51 -15.20
N TRP A 224 -9.01 -6.30 -13.92
CA TRP A 224 -8.25 -5.17 -13.39
C TRP A 224 -6.90 -5.69 -12.88
N ILE A 225 -5.82 -5.37 -13.57
CA ILE A 225 -4.50 -5.95 -13.27
C ILE A 225 -3.62 -4.96 -12.51
N ALA A 226 -3.00 -5.39 -11.41
CA ALA A 226 -1.93 -4.65 -10.76
C ALA A 226 -0.56 -5.06 -11.31
N ASN A 227 0.18 -4.08 -11.82
CA ASN A 227 1.57 -4.23 -12.22
C ASN A 227 2.31 -2.90 -12.06
N TYR A 228 3.31 -2.89 -11.18
CA TYR A 228 4.07 -1.69 -10.84
C TYR A 228 5.44 -1.59 -11.53
N ASN A 229 5.78 -2.54 -12.40
CA ASN A 229 7.07 -2.61 -13.09
C ASN A 229 7.21 -1.48 -14.13
N ILE A 230 8.45 -1.10 -14.42
CA ILE A 230 8.82 0.01 -15.32
C ILE A 230 8.66 -0.40 -16.79
N THR A 231 8.92 -1.67 -17.10
CA THR A 231 8.78 -2.22 -18.45
C THR A 231 7.33 -2.64 -18.66
N THR A 232 6.52 -1.75 -19.23
CA THR A 232 5.14 -2.06 -19.67
C THR A 232 5.11 -3.04 -20.85
N ALA A 233 6.17 -3.80 -21.09
CA ALA A 233 6.29 -4.71 -22.22
C ALA A 233 5.64 -6.09 -21.94
N THR A 234 5.13 -6.34 -20.73
CA THR A 234 4.70 -7.68 -20.31
C THR A 234 3.23 -7.83 -19.95
N ILE A 235 2.47 -6.74 -19.78
CA ILE A 235 1.01 -6.88 -19.61
C ILE A 235 0.43 -7.00 -21.02
N ASN A 236 -0.10 -8.19 -21.36
CA ASN A 236 -0.93 -8.34 -22.56
C ASN A 236 -2.07 -7.32 -22.52
N ASP A 237 -2.48 -6.77 -23.67
CA ASP A 237 -3.50 -5.71 -23.78
C ASP A 237 -4.93 -6.10 -23.31
N ASP A 238 -5.09 -7.30 -22.73
CA ASP A 238 -6.36 -7.89 -22.29
C ASP A 238 -6.93 -7.31 -20.98
N TRP A 239 -6.31 -6.27 -20.40
CA TRP A 239 -6.79 -5.64 -19.17
C TRP A 239 -7.85 -4.56 -19.45
N LEU A 240 -8.90 -4.51 -18.63
CA LEU A 240 -9.88 -3.43 -18.63
C LEU A 240 -9.44 -2.26 -17.76
N PHE A 241 -8.82 -2.56 -16.62
CA PHE A 241 -8.19 -1.58 -15.74
C PHE A 241 -6.77 -2.01 -15.39
N TRP A 242 -5.88 -1.04 -15.19
CA TRP A 242 -4.50 -1.29 -14.79
C TRP A 242 -4.11 -0.41 -13.61
N GLN A 243 -3.79 -1.02 -12.46
CA GLN A 243 -3.17 -0.33 -11.33
C GLN A 243 -1.66 -0.30 -11.52
N PHE A 244 -1.11 0.88 -11.79
CA PHE A 244 0.30 1.03 -12.17
C PHE A 244 1.18 1.57 -11.03
N THR A 245 0.56 2.05 -9.96
CA THR A 245 1.27 2.56 -8.78
C THR A 245 0.39 2.53 -7.54
N GLU A 246 1.01 2.25 -6.40
CA GLU A 246 0.45 2.34 -5.05
C GLU A 246 0.97 3.57 -4.27
N LYS A 247 1.72 4.45 -4.95
CA LYS A 247 2.59 5.45 -4.31
C LYS A 247 2.27 6.89 -4.65
N ALA A 248 1.16 7.15 -5.35
CA ALA A 248 0.83 8.50 -5.74
C ALA A 248 0.42 9.37 -4.53
N LYS A 249 0.68 10.67 -4.64
CA LYS A 249 0.17 11.68 -3.71
C LYS A 249 -0.98 12.41 -4.38
N ILE A 250 -2.13 12.44 -3.72
CA ILE A 250 -3.34 13.07 -4.26
C ILE A 250 -3.85 14.09 -3.27
N ARG A 251 -4.11 15.30 -3.77
CA ARG A 251 -4.60 16.39 -2.93
C ARG A 251 -5.90 15.97 -2.24
N GLY A 252 -5.94 16.14 -0.92
CA GLY A 252 -7.09 15.73 -0.11
C GLY A 252 -6.97 14.34 0.53
N ILE A 253 -5.95 13.56 0.18
CA ILE A 253 -5.63 12.26 0.79
C ILE A 253 -4.24 12.34 1.39
N LYS A 254 -4.10 12.00 2.68
CA LYS A 254 -2.82 12.14 3.41
C LYS A 254 -1.85 10.99 3.12
N SER A 255 -2.39 9.79 2.91
CA SER A 255 -1.61 8.60 2.61
C SER A 255 -1.22 8.54 1.13
N LYS A 256 -0.40 7.53 0.80
CA LYS A 256 -0.22 7.10 -0.58
C LYS A 256 -1.54 6.54 -1.13
N VAL A 257 -1.72 6.68 -2.44
CA VAL A 257 -2.95 6.30 -3.15
C VAL A 257 -2.60 5.49 -4.36
N ASP A 258 -3.43 4.48 -4.58
CA ASP A 258 -3.38 3.60 -5.72
C ASP A 258 -3.99 4.30 -6.95
N VAL A 259 -3.30 4.24 -8.09
CA VAL A 259 -3.73 4.92 -9.32
C VAL A 259 -3.86 3.93 -10.45
N ASN A 260 -4.96 4.10 -11.17
CA ASN A 260 -5.46 3.20 -12.18
C ASN A 260 -5.61 3.90 -13.53
N ILE A 261 -5.49 3.12 -14.59
CA ILE A 261 -5.88 3.50 -15.95
C ILE A 261 -7.03 2.58 -16.37
N PHE A 262 -8.09 3.14 -16.93
CA PHE A 262 -9.10 2.40 -17.67
C PHE A 262 -8.68 2.29 -19.14
N ASN A 263 -8.77 1.10 -19.73
CA ASN A 263 -8.41 0.83 -21.12
C ASN A 263 -9.47 1.36 -22.11
N GLY A 264 -9.68 2.67 -22.12
CA GLY A 264 -10.56 3.32 -23.08
C GLY A 264 -10.82 4.80 -22.78
N THR A 265 -11.67 5.40 -23.62
CA THR A 265 -12.05 6.80 -23.53
C THR A 265 -13.08 7.06 -22.42
N PRO A 266 -13.32 8.32 -22.02
CA PRO A 266 -14.39 8.67 -21.08
C PRO A 266 -15.78 8.17 -21.49
N LYS A 267 -16.08 8.13 -22.78
CA LYS A 267 -17.36 7.62 -23.30
C LYS A 267 -17.46 6.10 -23.16
N MET A 268 -16.37 5.38 -23.41
CA MET A 268 -16.32 3.92 -23.19
C MET A 268 -16.47 3.59 -21.71
N LEU A 269 -15.80 4.34 -20.83
CA LEU A 269 -15.96 4.15 -19.38
C LEU A 269 -17.41 4.34 -18.93
N GLN A 270 -18.10 5.35 -19.47
CA GLN A 270 -19.53 5.50 -19.22
C GLN A 270 -20.28 4.26 -19.68
N TYR A 271 -20.09 3.80 -20.92
CA TYR A 271 -20.76 2.59 -21.42
C TYR A 271 -20.58 1.35 -20.53
N TYR A 272 -19.43 1.20 -19.87
CA TYR A 272 -19.18 0.12 -18.92
C TYR A 272 -19.92 0.23 -17.58
N THR A 273 -20.54 1.37 -17.27
CA THR A 273 -21.37 1.51 -16.06
C THR A 273 -22.70 0.77 -16.20
N ILE A 274 -23.28 0.38 -15.07
CA ILE A 274 -24.53 -0.40 -15.08
C ILE A 274 -25.71 0.43 -15.61
N ASN A 275 -26.62 -0.22 -16.35
CA ASN A 275 -27.86 0.33 -16.91
C ASN A 275 -27.67 1.48 -17.92
N ASN A 276 -26.61 1.40 -18.73
CA ASN A 276 -26.41 2.25 -19.90
C ASN A 276 -26.96 1.65 -21.19
#